data_AF-R7SHF6-F1
#
_entry.id   AF-R7SHF6-F1
#
_cell.length_a   1.000
_cell.length_b   1.000
_cell.length_c   1.000
_cell.angle_alpha   90.00
_cell.angle_beta   90.00
_cell.angle_gamma   90.00
#
_symmetry.space_group_name_H-M   'P 1'
#
loop_
_entity.id
_entity.type
_entity.pdbx_description
1 polymer ?
#
loop_
_entity_poly.entity_id
_entity_poly.type
_entity_poly.pdbx_seq_one_letter_code
_entity_poly.pdbx_strand_id
1 'polypeptide(L)'
;METIHTTIRDSLVNVTAETHDSLALKYWKLFEQSGQREELDTSITHDRTALKLRPDGHPDRSKSLCNLAVSLSTRYRRLGQSEDLEEAIKMNRAALEFHPEDHPDRPTSLNNLASSLSSRYERHGRKEDLEEAIKLERAALELRPGGHPDRSTSLINLASSLMIRYQQFGRTEDLEEASDLQRDALKLSPEDHPHRSMSLNNLANSVRTRFEKYGRTEDLEKAIELERAALELRPAGHPDRSTSLNNLAATLSILQHVLTVNPTLHAQHDFLLRNSDHRVLSLDAASYAAEKSQLEQAIEILEQGRGLLWSQLRGLRHPLDQLAETNGKLADRFRNVSRQLEDLATSHEALASGSDINRSGSHRLDGELGQKSFDELLKLKKKLSHEQQEIMNDIRRVPGFENFLEATPFRVLQRAASDGPVIMVNHCKYRCDALIILSRSDFSVVCVPLDVAFYEDSINQCNELLEAPMKMLWDRVVSKVIEKLTEVGIAEGSRIWWCPTSVLAALPFHAAGPFTDADGTPKYLLDNYVSSYTPTLGALINARSNGNSIEPKLLIVGDTKTLKSTR
;
A
#
# COMPACT_ATOMS: atom_id res chain seq x y z
N MET A 1 33.61 -53.35 42.33
CA MET A 1 32.83 -53.05 41.10
C MET A 1 31.42 -52.52 41.40
N GLU A 2 30.87 -52.68 42.60
CA GLU A 2 29.57 -52.09 42.96
C GLU A 2 29.62 -50.59 43.31
N THR A 3 30.76 -50.05 43.73
CA THR A 3 30.86 -48.62 44.10
C THR A 3 31.03 -47.67 42.91
N ILE A 4 31.30 -48.20 41.71
CA ILE A 4 31.42 -47.40 40.47
C ILE A 4 30.09 -47.38 39.71
N HIS A 5 29.23 -48.39 39.92
CA HIS A 5 27.92 -48.45 39.27
C HIS A 5 26.87 -47.54 39.91
N THR A 6 27.02 -47.18 41.19
CA THR A 6 26.17 -46.17 41.85
C THR A 6 26.57 -44.75 41.44
N THR A 7 27.87 -44.46 41.30
CA THR A 7 28.35 -43.12 40.90
C THR A 7 28.11 -42.79 39.42
N ILE A 8 28.03 -43.79 38.54
CA ILE A 8 27.67 -43.59 37.11
C ILE A 8 26.14 -43.50 36.92
N ARG A 9 25.34 -44.01 37.86
CA ARG A 9 23.88 -43.80 37.84
C ARG A 9 23.48 -42.42 38.36
N ASP A 10 24.32 -41.82 39.20
CA ASP A 10 24.18 -40.44 39.69
C ASP A 10 24.79 -39.38 38.74
N SER A 11 25.47 -39.80 37.67
CA SER A 11 25.96 -38.90 36.60
C SER A 11 25.00 -38.76 35.41
N LEU A 12 23.78 -39.33 35.50
CA LEU A 12 22.65 -38.94 34.65
C LEU A 12 22.23 -37.54 35.06
N VAL A 13 22.89 -36.55 34.43
CA VAL A 13 22.52 -35.16 34.26
C VAL A 13 21.41 -34.70 35.23
N ASN A 14 21.78 -34.02 36.32
CA ASN A 14 20.88 -33.07 36.96
C ASN A 14 20.61 -31.97 35.92
N VAL A 15 19.69 -32.24 34.99
CA VAL A 15 19.21 -31.28 33.99
C VAL A 15 18.42 -30.24 34.78
N THR A 16 19.07 -29.12 35.10
CA THR A 16 18.43 -28.04 35.85
C THR A 16 17.38 -27.36 34.97
N ALA A 17 16.44 -26.64 35.58
CA ALA A 17 15.47 -25.82 34.83
C ALA A 17 16.17 -24.87 33.83
N GLU A 18 17.36 -24.36 34.18
CA GLU A 18 18.18 -23.47 33.35
C GLU A 18 18.71 -24.14 32.08
N THR A 19 19.08 -25.43 32.17
CA THR A 19 19.49 -26.19 30.98
C THR A 19 18.33 -26.39 30.02
N HIS A 20 17.12 -26.60 30.54
CA HIS A 20 15.91 -26.67 29.72
C HIS A 20 15.53 -25.32 29.13
N ASP A 21 15.62 -24.21 29.86
CA ASP A 21 15.43 -22.86 29.30
C ASP A 21 16.41 -22.59 28.15
N SER A 22 17.67 -22.98 28.32
CA SER A 22 18.73 -22.77 27.32
C SER A 22 18.48 -23.60 26.05
N LEU A 23 18.01 -24.84 26.21
CA LEU A 23 17.60 -25.69 25.09
C LEU A 23 16.33 -25.16 24.42
N ALA A 24 15.34 -24.71 25.19
CA ALA A 24 14.12 -24.10 24.66
C ALA A 24 14.45 -22.89 23.77
N LEU A 25 15.31 -21.98 24.26
CA LEU A 25 15.78 -20.83 23.50
C LEU A 25 16.59 -21.21 22.27
N LYS A 26 17.42 -22.25 22.35
CA LYS A 26 18.19 -22.76 21.21
C LYS A 26 17.26 -23.22 20.09
N TYR A 27 16.27 -24.06 20.41
CA TYR A 27 15.33 -24.57 19.41
C TYR A 27 14.37 -23.49 18.91
N TRP A 28 14.03 -22.50 19.74
CA TRP A 28 13.30 -21.31 19.29
C TRP A 28 14.06 -20.55 18.20
N LYS A 29 15.35 -20.28 18.42
CA LYS A 29 16.18 -19.58 17.42
C LYS A 29 16.37 -20.37 16.13
N LEU A 30 16.45 -21.70 16.22
CA LEU A 30 16.46 -22.55 15.03
C LEU A 30 15.14 -22.42 14.27
N PHE A 31 14.02 -22.47 14.99
CA PHE A 31 12.70 -22.29 14.39
C PHE A 31 12.56 -20.92 13.71
N GLU A 32 13.08 -19.84 14.30
CA GLU A 32 13.09 -18.50 13.68
C GLU A 32 13.85 -18.47 12.34
N GLN A 33 14.89 -19.32 12.20
CA GLN A 33 15.70 -19.40 10.98
C GLN A 33 15.11 -20.36 9.93
N SER A 34 14.59 -21.50 10.37
CA SER A 34 14.19 -22.61 9.50
C SER A 34 12.69 -22.63 9.18
N GLY A 35 11.86 -22.09 10.08
CA GLY A 35 10.41 -22.21 10.07
C GLY A 35 9.87 -23.63 10.37
N GLN A 36 10.73 -24.59 10.74
CA GLN A 36 10.36 -25.99 10.92
C GLN A 36 9.58 -26.22 12.21
N ARG A 37 8.43 -26.89 12.09
CA ARG A 37 7.53 -27.16 13.20
C ARG A 37 8.18 -27.96 14.33
N GLU A 38 9.00 -28.93 13.97
CA GLU A 38 9.64 -29.87 14.90
C GLU A 38 10.51 -29.13 15.93
N GLU A 39 11.15 -28.04 15.52
CA GLU A 39 11.99 -27.21 16.37
C GLU A 39 11.14 -26.42 17.39
N LEU A 40 9.99 -25.88 16.96
CA LEU A 40 9.06 -25.21 17.87
C LEU A 40 8.42 -26.20 18.86
N ASP A 41 8.04 -27.40 18.42
CA ASP A 41 7.49 -28.45 19.29
C ASP A 41 8.54 -28.91 20.33
N THR A 42 9.81 -28.97 19.93
CA THR A 42 10.92 -29.28 20.84
C THR A 42 11.18 -28.16 21.84
N SER A 43 11.10 -26.90 21.41
CA SER A 43 11.19 -25.72 22.29
C SER A 43 10.10 -25.75 23.37
N ILE A 44 8.84 -25.96 22.98
CA ILE A 44 7.70 -26.08 23.91
C ILE A 44 7.88 -27.23 24.91
N THR A 45 8.46 -28.35 24.47
CA THR A 45 8.72 -29.50 25.34
C THR A 45 9.75 -29.16 26.43
N HIS A 46 10.78 -28.40 26.08
CA HIS A 46 11.76 -27.92 27.04
C HIS A 46 11.19 -26.84 27.97
N ASP A 47 10.40 -25.88 27.46
CA ASP A 47 9.71 -24.89 28.29
C ASP A 47 8.78 -25.54 29.34
N ARG A 48 8.01 -26.57 28.93
CA ARG A 48 7.17 -27.35 29.84
C ARG A 48 8.00 -28.07 30.91
N THR A 49 9.17 -28.56 30.56
CA THR A 49 10.04 -29.28 31.49
C THR A 49 10.69 -28.32 32.48
N ALA A 50 11.17 -27.15 32.02
CA ALA A 50 11.67 -26.08 32.88
C ALA A 50 10.60 -25.61 33.88
N LEU A 51 9.35 -25.43 33.43
CA LEU A 51 8.23 -25.05 34.29
C LEU A 51 7.92 -26.11 35.36
N LYS A 52 8.00 -27.40 35.02
CA LYS A 52 7.80 -28.50 35.98
C LYS A 52 8.87 -28.53 37.07
N LEU A 53 10.10 -28.13 36.74
CA LEU A 53 11.23 -28.10 37.67
C LEU A 53 11.22 -26.87 38.60
N ARG A 54 10.35 -25.89 38.36
CA ARG A 54 10.20 -24.67 39.16
C ARG A 54 8.87 -24.68 39.91
N PRO A 55 8.79 -25.17 41.16
CA PRO A 55 7.55 -25.22 41.92
C PRO A 55 6.99 -23.83 42.26
N ASP A 56 5.75 -23.77 42.74
CA ASP A 56 5.10 -22.51 43.14
C ASP A 56 5.95 -21.76 44.19
N GLY A 57 6.22 -20.48 43.94
CA GLY A 57 7.11 -19.64 44.75
C GLY A 57 8.56 -19.59 44.28
N HIS A 58 8.96 -20.37 43.27
CA HIS A 58 10.29 -20.26 42.67
C HIS A 58 10.46 -18.90 41.94
N PRO A 59 11.57 -18.17 42.13
CA PRO A 59 11.76 -16.81 41.58
C PRO A 59 11.60 -16.74 40.06
N ASP A 60 12.15 -17.71 39.32
CA ASP A 60 12.05 -17.73 37.85
C ASP A 60 10.80 -18.45 37.29
N ARG A 61 9.82 -18.81 38.12
CA ARG A 61 8.63 -19.52 37.63
C ARG A 61 7.80 -18.65 36.69
N SER A 62 7.64 -17.36 37.00
CA SER A 62 6.93 -16.40 36.15
C SER A 62 7.57 -16.31 34.75
N LYS A 63 8.90 -16.32 34.69
CA LYS A 63 9.66 -16.33 33.44
C LYS A 63 9.39 -17.59 32.60
N SER A 64 9.39 -18.78 33.22
CA SER A 64 9.03 -20.02 32.50
C SER A 64 7.58 -20.00 32.00
N LEU A 65 6.65 -19.45 32.78
CA LEU A 65 5.25 -19.30 32.37
C LEU A 65 5.14 -18.38 31.15
N CYS A 66 5.81 -17.22 31.17
CA CYS A 66 5.85 -16.29 30.04
C CYS A 66 6.46 -16.93 28.78
N ASN A 67 7.60 -17.61 28.92
CA ASN A 67 8.27 -18.26 27.79
C ASN A 67 7.38 -19.33 27.14
N LEU A 68 6.79 -20.20 27.97
CA LEU A 68 5.86 -21.22 27.49
C LEU A 68 4.65 -20.59 26.79
N ALA A 69 4.08 -19.52 27.35
CA ALA A 69 2.96 -18.81 26.76
C ALA A 69 3.30 -18.23 25.37
N VAL A 70 4.49 -17.63 25.22
CA VAL A 70 4.98 -17.12 23.93
C VAL A 70 5.16 -18.27 22.92
N SER A 71 5.77 -19.38 23.34
CA SER A 71 5.99 -20.54 22.48
C SER A 71 4.68 -21.14 21.95
N LEU A 72 3.69 -21.30 22.84
CA LEU A 72 2.35 -21.77 22.48
C LEU A 72 1.60 -20.78 21.59
N SER A 73 1.68 -19.47 21.87
CA SER A 73 1.03 -18.43 21.05
C SER A 73 1.58 -18.42 19.63
N THR A 74 2.89 -18.63 19.47
CA THR A 74 3.54 -18.71 18.16
C THR A 74 3.17 -19.97 17.41
N ARG A 75 3.07 -21.12 18.10
CA ARG A 75 2.59 -22.36 17.47
C ARG A 75 1.15 -22.21 17.01
N TYR A 76 0.30 -21.59 17.83
CA TYR A 76 -1.06 -21.24 17.44
C TYR A 76 -1.09 -20.36 16.19
N ARG A 77 -0.32 -19.27 16.14
CA ARG A 77 -0.30 -18.35 14.98
C ARG A 77 0.11 -19.04 13.67
N ARG A 78 0.95 -20.08 13.75
CA ARG A 78 1.44 -20.83 12.59
C ARG A 78 0.55 -22.00 12.18
N LEU A 79 -0.03 -22.71 13.15
CA LEU A 79 -0.71 -24.00 12.92
C LEU A 79 -2.20 -23.97 13.23
N GLY A 80 -2.71 -22.92 13.86
CA GLY A 80 -4.13 -22.76 14.18
C GLY A 80 -4.67 -23.72 15.25
N GLN A 81 -3.81 -24.28 16.10
CA GLN A 81 -4.22 -25.21 17.17
C GLN A 81 -4.88 -24.45 18.33
N SER A 82 -6.19 -24.61 18.51
CA SER A 82 -6.99 -23.85 19.52
C SER A 82 -6.55 -24.14 20.95
N GLU A 83 -6.11 -25.36 21.21
CA GLU A 83 -5.70 -25.83 22.53
C GLU A 83 -4.49 -25.04 23.04
N ASP A 84 -3.56 -24.70 22.13
CA ASP A 84 -2.36 -23.92 22.45
C ASP A 84 -2.69 -22.50 22.88
N LEU A 85 -3.70 -21.89 22.25
CA LEU A 85 -4.11 -20.54 22.59
C LEU A 85 -4.76 -20.49 23.98
N GLU A 86 -5.62 -21.47 24.30
CA GLU A 86 -6.23 -21.55 25.63
C GLU A 86 -5.17 -21.88 26.71
N GLU A 87 -4.19 -22.72 26.39
CA GLU A 87 -3.05 -22.98 27.29
C GLU A 87 -2.18 -21.73 27.46
N ALA A 88 -1.89 -20.98 26.39
CA ALA A 88 -1.13 -19.73 26.45
C ALA A 88 -1.82 -18.66 27.32
N ILE A 89 -3.14 -18.50 27.18
CA ILE A 89 -3.94 -17.60 28.02
C ILE A 89 -3.83 -18.01 29.50
N LYS A 90 -3.94 -19.32 29.78
CA LYS A 90 -3.78 -19.85 31.14
C LYS A 90 -2.39 -19.56 31.71
N MET A 91 -1.33 -19.75 30.93
CA MET A 91 0.04 -19.48 31.34
C MET A 91 0.28 -17.98 31.57
N ASN A 92 -0.23 -17.10 30.69
CA ASN A 92 -0.13 -15.65 30.85
C ASN A 92 -0.88 -15.13 32.07
N ARG A 93 -2.07 -15.68 32.38
CA ARG A 93 -2.80 -15.35 33.62
C ARG A 93 -2.02 -15.77 34.86
N ALA A 94 -1.49 -16.99 34.87
CA ALA A 94 -0.66 -17.46 35.97
C ALA A 94 0.61 -16.61 36.14
N ALA A 95 1.26 -16.20 35.04
CA ALA A 95 2.43 -15.32 35.09
C ALA A 95 2.10 -13.94 35.68
N LEU A 96 0.93 -13.38 35.34
CA LEU A 96 0.48 -12.09 35.84
C LEU A 96 0.24 -12.09 37.37
N GLU A 97 -0.16 -13.22 37.95
CA GLU A 97 -0.32 -13.36 39.41
C GLU A 97 1.01 -13.20 40.17
N PHE A 98 2.15 -13.48 39.53
CA PHE A 98 3.49 -13.27 40.13
C PHE A 98 3.98 -11.82 40.04
N HIS A 99 3.30 -10.94 39.30
CA HIS A 99 3.73 -9.57 39.06
C HIS A 99 2.76 -8.57 39.72
N PRO A 100 2.91 -8.25 41.03
CA PRO A 100 2.09 -7.24 41.71
C PRO A 100 2.20 -5.85 41.06
N GLU A 101 1.34 -4.91 41.43
CA GLU A 101 1.20 -3.61 40.72
C GLU A 101 2.51 -2.85 40.48
N ASP A 102 3.42 -2.87 41.44
CA ASP A 102 4.71 -2.18 41.36
C ASP A 102 5.82 -3.00 40.67
N HIS A 103 5.52 -4.20 40.17
CA HIS A 103 6.52 -5.07 39.57
C HIS A 103 6.94 -4.58 38.17
N PRO A 104 8.26 -4.50 37.87
CA PRO A 104 8.76 -3.97 36.60
C PRO A 104 8.26 -4.73 35.36
N ASP A 105 8.08 -6.05 35.46
CA ASP A 105 7.61 -6.89 34.36
C ASP A 105 6.08 -7.00 34.24
N ARG A 106 5.31 -6.34 35.13
CA ARG A 106 3.84 -6.36 35.07
C ARG A 106 3.30 -5.80 33.75
N PRO A 107 3.77 -4.65 33.20
CA PRO A 107 3.28 -4.14 31.93
C PRO A 107 3.48 -5.11 30.77
N THR A 108 4.60 -5.84 30.77
CA THR A 108 4.91 -6.85 29.75
C THR A 108 3.95 -8.03 29.84
N SER A 109 3.64 -8.48 31.06
CA SER A 109 2.70 -9.59 31.28
C SER A 109 1.27 -9.22 30.90
N LEU A 110 0.85 -7.99 31.20
CA LEU A 110 -0.44 -7.44 30.78
C LEU A 110 -0.57 -7.43 29.26
N ASN A 111 0.45 -6.95 28.55
CA ASN A 111 0.48 -6.93 27.09
C ASN A 111 0.47 -8.34 26.47
N ASN A 112 1.19 -9.31 27.04
CA ASN A 112 1.22 -10.69 26.54
C ASN A 112 -0.14 -11.38 26.70
N LEU A 113 -0.81 -11.17 27.84
CA LEU A 113 -2.18 -11.65 28.06
C LEU A 113 -3.16 -10.99 27.09
N ALA A 114 -3.08 -9.67 26.93
CA ALA A 114 -3.92 -8.93 25.99
C ALA A 114 -3.77 -9.45 24.55
N SER A 115 -2.53 -9.65 24.09
CA SER A 115 -2.26 -10.19 22.75
C SER A 115 -2.87 -11.59 22.54
N SER A 116 -2.83 -12.45 23.56
CA SER A 116 -3.45 -13.78 23.52
C SER A 116 -4.98 -13.71 23.48
N LEU A 117 -5.58 -12.78 24.23
CA LEU A 117 -7.02 -12.54 24.22
C LEU A 117 -7.50 -11.96 22.89
N SER A 118 -6.79 -10.98 22.32
CA SER A 118 -7.07 -10.43 20.99
C SER A 118 -6.98 -11.53 19.92
N SER A 119 -5.97 -12.40 20.00
CA SER A 119 -5.84 -13.56 19.09
C SER A 119 -7.00 -14.55 19.21
N ARG A 120 -7.59 -14.70 20.42
CA ARG A 120 -8.78 -15.54 20.65
C ARG A 120 -10.04 -14.88 20.12
N TYR A 121 -10.15 -13.56 20.28
CA TYR A 121 -11.23 -12.77 19.71
C TYR A 121 -11.27 -12.89 18.19
N GLU A 122 -10.15 -12.70 17.50
CA GLU A 122 -10.10 -12.76 16.02
C GLU A 122 -10.60 -14.11 15.47
N ARG A 123 -10.39 -15.21 16.21
CA ARG A 123 -10.82 -16.55 15.78
C ARG A 123 -12.25 -16.91 16.20
N HIS A 124 -12.64 -16.54 17.42
CA HIS A 124 -13.89 -17.04 18.03
C HIS A 124 -14.95 -15.96 18.22
N GLY A 125 -14.63 -14.68 17.98
CA GLY A 125 -15.55 -13.56 18.07
C GLY A 125 -16.05 -13.23 19.48
N ARG A 126 -15.39 -13.73 20.53
CA ARG A 126 -15.78 -13.52 21.94
C ARG A 126 -15.51 -12.08 22.37
N LYS A 127 -16.53 -11.23 22.30
CA LYS A 127 -16.42 -9.79 22.57
C LYS A 127 -15.77 -9.47 23.92
N GLU A 128 -16.03 -10.28 24.94
CA GLU A 128 -15.47 -10.13 26.28
C GLU A 128 -13.93 -10.15 26.27
N ASP A 129 -13.34 -10.95 25.38
CA ASP A 129 -11.87 -11.08 25.26
C ASP A 129 -11.25 -9.80 24.73
N LEU A 130 -11.87 -9.18 23.73
CA LEU A 130 -11.40 -7.91 23.19
C LEU A 130 -11.56 -6.77 24.21
N GLU A 131 -12.65 -6.77 24.97
CA GLU A 131 -12.85 -5.79 26.05
C GLU A 131 -11.84 -5.99 27.20
N GLU A 132 -11.51 -7.23 27.55
CA GLU A 132 -10.47 -7.56 28.52
C GLU A 132 -9.08 -7.14 28.00
N ALA A 133 -8.73 -7.46 26.75
CA ALA A 133 -7.47 -7.06 26.13
C ALA A 133 -7.25 -5.53 26.18
N ILE A 134 -8.25 -4.74 25.79
CA ILE A 134 -8.18 -3.27 25.82
C ILE A 134 -7.98 -2.75 27.25
N LYS A 135 -8.64 -3.35 28.25
CA LYS A 135 -8.45 -2.97 29.66
C LYS A 135 -7.02 -3.25 30.13
N LEU A 136 -6.46 -4.41 29.77
CA LEU A 136 -5.10 -4.80 30.13
C LEU A 136 -4.06 -3.90 29.45
N GLU A 137 -4.24 -3.56 28.17
CA GLU A 137 -3.36 -2.67 27.42
C GLU A 137 -3.39 -1.23 27.97
N ARG A 138 -4.56 -0.74 28.40
CA ARG A 138 -4.67 0.55 29.11
C ARG A 138 -3.89 0.55 30.43
N ALA A 139 -4.05 -0.49 31.24
CA ALA A 139 -3.29 -0.64 32.47
C ALA A 139 -1.77 -0.72 32.21
N ALA A 140 -1.34 -1.44 31.17
CA ALA A 140 0.06 -1.50 30.77
C ALA A 140 0.61 -0.15 30.30
N LEU A 141 -0.22 0.68 29.67
CA LEU A 141 0.15 2.04 29.22
C LEU A 141 0.26 3.03 30.38
N GLU A 142 -0.63 2.94 31.37
CA GLU A 142 -0.58 3.76 32.59
C GLU A 142 0.72 3.54 33.38
N LEU A 143 1.18 2.29 33.45
CA LEU A 143 2.44 1.92 34.11
C LEU A 143 3.71 2.34 33.34
N ARG A 144 3.59 2.88 32.12
CA ARG A 144 4.73 3.29 31.27
C ARG A 144 4.63 4.79 30.94
N PRO A 145 4.96 5.70 31.86
CA PRO A 145 4.83 7.15 31.67
C PRO A 145 5.72 7.70 30.53
N GLY A 146 5.54 8.97 30.19
CA GLY A 146 6.31 9.64 29.13
C GLY A 146 7.82 9.48 29.32
N GLY A 147 8.53 9.08 28.27
CA GLY A 147 9.97 8.79 28.28
C GLY A 147 10.34 7.33 28.55
N HIS A 148 9.39 6.47 28.94
CA HIS A 148 9.66 5.03 29.08
C HIS A 148 9.96 4.38 27.71
N PRO A 149 11.01 3.55 27.59
CA PRO A 149 11.43 2.97 26.30
C PRO A 149 10.32 2.16 25.62
N ASP A 150 9.59 1.35 26.38
CA ASP A 150 8.51 0.51 25.83
C ASP A 150 7.14 1.20 25.74
N ARG A 151 7.04 2.51 25.98
CA ARG A 151 5.75 3.23 25.90
C ARG A 151 5.19 3.21 24.48
N SER A 152 6.04 3.36 23.47
CA SER A 152 5.67 3.30 22.05
C SER A 152 4.97 1.99 21.71
N THR A 153 5.50 0.86 22.18
CA THR A 153 4.92 -0.48 21.98
C THR A 153 3.54 -0.61 22.63
N SER A 154 3.36 -0.12 23.86
CA SER A 154 2.04 -0.14 24.52
C SER A 154 1.00 0.69 23.76
N LEU A 155 1.40 1.85 23.23
CA LEU A 155 0.51 2.69 22.41
C LEU A 155 0.08 1.97 21.13
N ILE A 156 1.01 1.29 20.45
CA ILE A 156 0.73 0.54 19.20
C ILE A 156 -0.24 -0.62 19.46
N ASN A 157 -0.03 -1.37 20.55
CA ASN A 157 -0.89 -2.50 20.90
C ASN A 157 -2.32 -2.04 21.20
N LEU A 158 -2.47 -1.05 22.09
CA LEU A 158 -3.79 -0.48 22.43
C LEU A 158 -4.52 0.04 21.20
N ALA A 159 -3.82 0.79 20.34
CA ALA A 159 -4.40 1.30 19.11
C ALA A 159 -4.87 0.19 18.16
N SER A 160 -4.14 -0.92 18.10
CA SER A 160 -4.49 -2.07 17.26
C SER A 160 -5.77 -2.75 17.75
N SER A 161 -5.89 -2.99 19.07
CA SER A 161 -7.11 -3.56 19.68
C SER A 161 -8.33 -2.62 19.53
N LEU A 162 -8.13 -1.31 19.65
CA LEU A 162 -9.18 -0.31 19.39
C LEU A 162 -9.63 -0.32 17.92
N MET A 163 -8.70 -0.45 16.96
CA MET A 163 -9.05 -0.58 15.54
C MET A 163 -9.85 -1.85 15.25
N ILE A 164 -9.49 -2.98 15.86
CA ILE A 164 -10.28 -4.23 15.76
C ILE A 164 -11.70 -3.99 16.29
N ARG A 165 -11.84 -3.33 17.45
CA ARG A 165 -13.16 -3.02 18.04
C ARG A 165 -13.98 -2.09 17.15
N TYR A 166 -13.33 -1.09 16.56
CA TYR A 166 -13.96 -0.19 15.60
C TYR A 166 -14.47 -0.95 14.36
N GLN A 167 -13.65 -1.81 13.76
CA GLN A 167 -14.01 -2.54 12.55
C GLN A 167 -15.25 -3.42 12.77
N GLN A 168 -15.41 -3.94 13.98
CA GLN A 168 -16.45 -4.90 14.33
C GLN A 168 -17.73 -4.23 14.84
N PHE A 169 -17.62 -3.15 15.61
CA PHE A 169 -18.77 -2.51 16.26
C PHE A 169 -19.04 -1.07 15.80
N GLY A 170 -18.19 -0.50 14.96
CA GLY A 170 -18.37 0.82 14.34
C GLY A 170 -18.22 2.02 15.28
N ARG A 171 -17.70 1.83 16.50
CA ARG A 171 -17.55 2.88 17.54
C ARG A 171 -16.56 3.95 17.12
N THR A 172 -17.07 5.12 16.75
CA THR A 172 -16.27 6.28 16.29
C THR A 172 -15.15 6.67 17.24
N GLU A 173 -15.41 6.59 18.54
CA GLU A 173 -14.46 6.99 19.58
C GLU A 173 -13.19 6.14 19.52
N ASP A 174 -13.32 4.85 19.20
CA ASP A 174 -12.19 3.92 19.12
C ASP A 174 -11.25 4.26 17.94
N LEU A 175 -11.81 4.71 16.82
CA LEU A 175 -11.03 5.10 15.63
C LEU A 175 -10.21 6.36 15.89
N GLU A 176 -10.81 7.37 16.53
CA GLU A 176 -10.10 8.61 16.86
C GLU A 176 -9.04 8.35 17.93
N GLU A 177 -9.38 7.59 18.98
CA GLU A 177 -8.41 7.20 20.03
C GLU A 177 -7.25 6.40 19.45
N ALA A 178 -7.50 5.41 18.58
CA ALA A 178 -6.44 4.64 17.93
C ALA A 178 -5.52 5.53 17.07
N SER A 179 -6.10 6.48 16.35
CA SER A 179 -5.36 7.43 15.51
C SER A 179 -4.45 8.34 16.34
N ASP A 180 -4.94 8.85 17.48
CA ASP A 180 -4.15 9.67 18.40
C ASP A 180 -3.03 8.88 19.07
N LEU A 181 -3.32 7.65 19.53
CA LEU A 181 -2.32 6.77 20.13
C LEU A 181 -1.20 6.41 19.14
N GLN A 182 -1.53 6.12 17.88
CA GLN A 182 -0.53 5.84 16.83
C GLN A 182 0.30 7.08 16.49
N ARG A 183 -0.30 8.26 16.49
CA ARG A 183 0.42 9.53 16.31
C ARG A 183 1.42 9.77 17.44
N ASP A 184 1.02 9.49 18.68
CA ASP A 184 1.92 9.60 19.83
C ASP A 184 3.03 8.53 19.80
N ALA A 185 2.72 7.30 19.39
CA ALA A 185 3.72 6.26 19.19
C ALA A 185 4.76 6.67 18.13
N LEU A 186 4.33 7.32 17.06
CA LEU A 186 5.20 7.81 15.99
C LEU A 186 6.11 8.94 16.48
N LYS A 187 5.61 9.87 17.32
CA LYS A 187 6.45 10.92 17.93
C LYS A 187 7.56 10.34 18.81
N LEU A 188 7.31 9.20 19.44
CA LEU A 188 8.28 8.48 20.28
C LEU A 188 9.25 7.59 19.49
N SER A 189 9.07 7.45 18.17
CA SER A 189 9.88 6.60 17.30
C SER A 189 10.76 7.46 16.38
N PRO A 190 12.03 7.78 16.75
CA PRO A 190 12.95 8.50 15.87
C PRO A 190 13.20 7.76 14.55
N GLU A 191 13.79 8.42 13.55
CA GLU A 191 13.92 7.90 12.17
C GLU A 191 14.53 6.49 12.08
N ASP A 192 15.54 6.20 12.92
CA ASP A 192 16.22 4.90 12.95
C ASP A 192 15.51 3.83 13.81
N HIS A 193 14.35 4.13 14.38
CA HIS A 193 13.67 3.21 15.31
C HIS A 193 13.10 1.98 14.57
N PRO A 194 13.42 0.74 14.98
CA PRO A 194 13.01 -0.48 14.28
C PRO A 194 11.49 -0.60 14.05
N HIS A 195 10.68 -0.08 14.98
CA HIS A 195 9.22 -0.15 14.90
C HIS A 195 8.58 1.08 14.21
N ARG A 196 9.35 2.06 13.76
CA ARG A 196 8.81 3.28 13.12
C ARG A 196 7.97 2.96 11.88
N SER A 197 8.45 2.03 11.03
CA SER A 197 7.72 1.61 9.82
C SER A 197 6.37 0.99 10.15
N MET A 198 6.27 0.26 11.27
CA MET A 198 5.03 -0.33 11.75
C MET A 198 4.06 0.75 12.26
N SER A 199 4.54 1.71 13.04
CA SER A 199 3.73 2.85 13.51
C SER A 199 3.17 3.67 12.35
N LEU A 200 3.98 3.95 11.33
CA LEU A 200 3.57 4.66 10.12
C LEU A 200 2.47 3.92 9.37
N ASN A 201 2.65 2.61 9.15
CA ASN A 201 1.68 1.77 8.47
C ASN A 201 0.35 1.64 9.23
N ASN A 202 0.41 1.53 10.56
CA ASN A 202 -0.78 1.43 11.40
C ASN A 202 -1.54 2.76 11.43
N LEU A 203 -0.83 3.90 11.53
CA LEU A 203 -1.44 5.23 11.43
C LEU A 203 -2.09 5.45 10.07
N ALA A 204 -1.40 5.07 8.99
CA ALA A 204 -1.98 5.13 7.65
C ALA A 204 -3.30 4.37 7.55
N ASN A 205 -3.36 3.15 8.09
CA ASN A 205 -4.57 2.34 8.06
C ASN A 205 -5.73 3.00 8.84
N SER A 206 -5.47 3.54 10.03
CA SER A 206 -6.50 4.25 10.81
C SER A 206 -7.00 5.49 10.10
N VAL A 207 -6.09 6.30 9.54
CA VAL A 207 -6.46 7.51 8.80
C VAL A 207 -7.20 7.17 7.50
N ARG A 208 -6.80 6.11 6.79
CA ARG A 208 -7.54 5.58 5.62
C ARG A 208 -8.95 5.10 6.00
N THR A 209 -9.07 4.43 7.14
CA THR A 209 -10.38 4.00 7.67
C THR A 209 -11.26 5.21 8.05
N ARG A 210 -10.63 6.28 8.57
CA ARG A 210 -11.28 7.56 8.83
C ARG A 210 -11.74 8.24 7.54
N PHE A 211 -10.92 8.17 6.50
CA PHE A 211 -11.31 8.57 5.16
C PHE A 211 -12.53 7.80 4.66
N GLU A 212 -12.52 6.47 4.72
CA GLU A 212 -13.68 5.65 4.29
C GLU A 212 -14.95 6.01 5.05
N LYS A 213 -14.83 6.40 6.33
CA LYS A 213 -15.96 6.77 7.16
C LYS A 213 -16.47 8.17 6.92
N TYR A 214 -15.62 9.19 6.88
CA TYR A 214 -16.06 10.59 6.81
C TYR A 214 -15.89 11.20 5.40
N GLY A 215 -14.98 10.65 4.61
CA GLY A 215 -14.63 11.10 3.25
C GLY A 215 -13.91 12.44 3.24
N ARG A 216 -13.08 12.71 4.25
CA ARG A 216 -12.25 13.92 4.36
C ARG A 216 -11.00 13.76 3.53
N THR A 217 -10.86 14.50 2.44
CA THR A 217 -9.73 14.36 1.51
C THR A 217 -8.37 14.50 2.20
N GLU A 218 -8.25 15.32 3.26
CA GLU A 218 -7.00 15.44 4.02
C GLU A 218 -6.57 14.11 4.67
N ASP A 219 -7.52 13.26 5.04
CA ASP A 219 -7.22 11.94 5.61
C ASP A 219 -6.63 11.01 4.56
N LEU A 220 -7.18 11.03 3.34
CA LEU A 220 -6.64 10.21 2.25
C LEU A 220 -5.21 10.63 1.90
N GLU A 221 -5.00 11.95 1.76
CA GLU A 221 -3.68 12.53 1.54
C GLU A 221 -2.70 12.13 2.65
N LYS A 222 -3.13 12.22 3.91
CA LYS A 222 -2.28 11.86 5.02
C LYS A 222 -1.97 10.37 5.09
N ALA A 223 -2.92 9.50 4.76
CA ALA A 223 -2.70 8.06 4.68
C ALA A 223 -1.64 7.72 3.62
N ILE A 224 -1.72 8.36 2.45
CA ILE A 224 -0.75 8.21 1.37
C ILE A 224 0.66 8.62 1.81
N GLU A 225 0.82 9.78 2.44
CA GLU A 225 2.11 10.26 2.96
C GLU A 225 2.73 9.25 3.92
N LEU A 226 1.92 8.71 4.83
CA LEU A 226 2.36 7.77 5.86
C LEU A 226 2.75 6.41 5.28
N GLU A 227 2.03 5.90 4.27
CA GLU A 227 2.35 4.64 3.59
C GLU A 227 3.66 4.73 2.82
N ARG A 228 3.92 5.88 2.17
CA ARG A 228 5.20 6.14 1.52
C ARG A 228 6.35 6.19 2.51
N ALA A 229 6.20 6.94 3.58
CA ALA A 229 7.21 6.98 4.63
C ALA A 229 7.49 5.59 5.22
N ALA A 230 6.46 4.75 5.36
CA ALA A 230 6.64 3.36 5.80
C ALA A 230 7.39 2.51 4.77
N LEU A 231 7.15 2.74 3.47
CA LEU A 231 7.78 2.03 2.37
C LEU A 231 9.26 2.42 2.19
N GLU A 232 9.62 3.70 2.39
CA GLU A 232 11.01 4.17 2.37
C GLU A 232 11.88 3.46 3.41
N LEU A 233 11.30 3.12 4.57
CA LEU A 233 11.98 2.37 5.63
C LEU A 233 12.02 0.85 5.38
N ARG A 234 11.46 0.34 4.26
CA ARG A 234 11.35 -1.09 3.95
C ARG A 234 11.93 -1.38 2.55
N PRO A 235 13.26 -1.44 2.38
CA PRO A 235 13.90 -1.69 1.09
C PRO A 235 13.55 -3.08 0.52
N ALA A 236 13.90 -3.30 -0.75
CA ALA A 236 13.68 -4.59 -1.41
C ALA A 236 14.27 -5.75 -0.59
N GLY A 237 13.46 -6.78 -0.35
CA GLY A 237 13.81 -7.92 0.51
C GLY A 237 13.35 -7.81 1.98
N HIS A 238 12.82 -6.66 2.42
CA HIS A 238 12.26 -6.53 3.77
C HIS A 238 10.96 -7.37 3.90
N PRO A 239 10.78 -8.20 4.96
CA PRO A 239 9.63 -9.09 5.13
C PRO A 239 8.28 -8.38 5.03
N ASP A 240 8.16 -7.20 5.64
CA ASP A 240 6.91 -6.43 5.68
C ASP A 240 6.71 -5.46 4.50
N ARG A 241 7.60 -5.46 3.50
CA ARG A 241 7.50 -4.57 2.33
C ARG A 241 6.21 -4.81 1.55
N SER A 242 5.81 -6.08 1.37
CA SER A 242 4.57 -6.43 0.68
C SER A 242 3.32 -5.89 1.36
N THR A 243 3.32 -5.80 2.70
CA THR A 243 2.19 -5.27 3.47
C THR A 243 2.03 -3.77 3.20
N SER A 244 3.12 -3.00 3.22
CA SER A 244 3.09 -1.57 2.88
C SER A 244 2.61 -1.33 1.46
N LEU A 245 3.05 -2.15 0.50
CA LEU A 245 2.65 -2.01 -0.90
C LEU A 245 1.18 -2.40 -1.14
N ASN A 246 0.67 -3.43 -0.45
CA ASN A 246 -0.76 -3.77 -0.48
C ASN A 246 -1.63 -2.65 0.08
N ASN A 247 -1.19 -2.01 1.18
CA ASN A 247 -1.90 -0.89 1.76
C ASN A 247 -1.94 0.31 0.81
N LEU A 248 -0.81 0.63 0.17
CA LEU A 248 -0.74 1.66 -0.87
C LEU A 248 -1.68 1.37 -2.04
N ALA A 249 -1.75 0.12 -2.50
CA ALA A 249 -2.68 -0.29 -3.55
C ALA A 249 -4.15 -0.15 -3.12
N ALA A 250 -4.49 -0.49 -1.87
CA ALA A 250 -5.83 -0.30 -1.33
C ALA A 250 -6.20 1.18 -1.22
N THR A 251 -5.30 2.02 -0.72
CA THR A 251 -5.45 3.48 -0.64
C THR A 251 -5.65 4.10 -2.03
N LEU A 252 -4.98 3.57 -3.05
CA LEU A 252 -5.15 4.00 -4.45
C LEU A 252 -6.46 3.55 -5.07
N SER A 253 -6.94 2.35 -4.76
CA SER A 253 -8.28 1.92 -5.16
C SER A 253 -9.35 2.81 -4.54
N ILE A 254 -9.16 3.22 -3.28
CA ILE A 254 -10.02 4.18 -2.60
C ILE A 254 -9.93 5.56 -3.28
N LEU A 255 -8.73 6.06 -3.58
CA LEU A 255 -8.54 7.30 -4.34
C LEU A 255 -9.27 7.27 -5.68
N GLN A 256 -9.20 6.15 -6.41
CA GLN A 256 -9.93 5.95 -7.65
C GLN A 256 -11.45 6.01 -7.43
N HIS A 257 -11.94 5.36 -6.37
CA HIS A 257 -13.36 5.43 -5.99
C HIS A 257 -13.76 6.87 -5.65
N VAL A 258 -12.91 7.63 -4.97
CA VAL A 258 -13.17 9.01 -4.55
C VAL A 258 -13.19 9.96 -5.73
N LEU A 259 -12.27 9.79 -6.68
CA LEU A 259 -12.28 10.54 -7.94
C LEU A 259 -13.51 10.19 -8.80
N THR A 260 -14.05 8.97 -8.65
CA THR A 260 -15.27 8.52 -9.33
C THR A 260 -16.54 9.06 -8.66
N VAL A 261 -16.54 9.15 -7.32
CA VAL A 261 -17.64 9.63 -6.49
C VAL A 261 -17.64 11.16 -6.38
N ASN A 262 -16.50 11.82 -6.58
CA ASN A 262 -16.38 13.27 -6.68
C ASN A 262 -17.13 13.74 -7.95
N PRO A 263 -18.16 14.57 -7.80
CA PRO A 263 -19.20 14.70 -8.81
C PRO A 263 -18.90 15.69 -9.92
N THR A 264 -17.92 16.58 -9.74
CA THR A 264 -17.54 17.56 -10.75
C THR A 264 -16.08 17.52 -11.10
N LEU A 265 -15.81 17.81 -12.39
CA LEU A 265 -14.47 18.04 -12.93
C LEU A 265 -13.70 19.09 -12.12
N HIS A 266 -14.38 20.08 -11.54
CA HIS A 266 -13.75 21.13 -10.73
C HIS A 266 -13.32 20.64 -9.34
N ALA A 267 -14.15 19.88 -8.63
CA ALA A 267 -13.77 19.28 -7.34
C ALA A 267 -12.68 18.21 -7.50
N GLN A 268 -12.76 17.40 -8.56
CA GLN A 268 -11.69 16.48 -8.94
C GLN A 268 -10.40 17.24 -9.29
N HIS A 269 -10.52 18.37 -9.99
CA HIS A 269 -9.40 19.23 -10.40
C HIS A 269 -8.75 19.95 -9.22
N ASP A 270 -9.52 20.50 -8.28
CA ASP A 270 -8.98 21.12 -7.06
C ASP A 270 -8.30 20.08 -6.17
N PHE A 271 -8.88 18.89 -6.01
CA PHE A 271 -8.25 17.80 -5.28
C PHE A 271 -6.94 17.33 -5.93
N LEU A 272 -6.89 17.22 -7.26
CA LEU A 272 -5.68 16.84 -8.00
C LEU A 272 -4.62 17.97 -8.10
N LEU A 273 -5.03 19.25 -8.05
CA LEU A 273 -4.13 20.41 -8.10
C LEU A 273 -3.59 20.80 -6.72
N ARG A 274 -4.33 20.55 -5.64
CA ARG A 274 -3.88 20.82 -4.27
C ARG A 274 -2.58 20.07 -3.93
N ASN A 275 -2.33 18.91 -4.55
CA ASN A 275 -1.10 18.14 -4.36
C ASN A 275 -0.62 17.40 -5.62
N SER A 276 0.64 17.64 -6.01
CA SER A 276 1.34 17.04 -7.16
C SER A 276 1.66 15.54 -7.01
N ASP A 277 1.44 14.97 -5.82
CA ASP A 277 1.86 13.62 -5.44
C ASP A 277 1.09 12.47 -6.09
N HIS A 278 -0.12 12.74 -6.60
CA HIS A 278 -0.99 11.76 -7.25
C HIS A 278 -0.33 11.08 -8.47
N ARG A 279 0.47 11.84 -9.23
CA ARG A 279 1.21 11.31 -10.39
C ARG A 279 2.21 10.25 -9.95
N VAL A 280 2.91 10.50 -8.85
CA VAL A 280 3.92 9.59 -8.30
C VAL A 280 3.26 8.32 -7.75
N LEU A 281 2.02 8.41 -7.23
CA LEU A 281 1.31 7.24 -6.67
C LEU A 281 0.98 6.18 -7.70
N SER A 282 0.51 6.60 -8.89
CA SER A 282 0.26 5.65 -9.98
C SER A 282 1.52 4.91 -10.41
N LEU A 283 2.68 5.57 -10.33
CA LEU A 283 3.98 4.98 -10.64
C LEU A 283 4.42 4.02 -9.52
N ASP A 284 4.18 4.37 -8.25
CA ASP A 284 4.47 3.52 -7.09
C ASP A 284 3.67 2.21 -7.13
N ALA A 285 2.37 2.27 -7.45
CA ALA A 285 1.54 1.06 -7.57
C ALA A 285 1.86 0.23 -8.80
N ALA A 286 2.19 0.86 -9.92
CA ALA A 286 2.66 0.13 -11.10
C ALA A 286 3.97 -0.61 -10.81
N SER A 287 4.89 0.01 -10.06
CA SER A 287 6.11 -0.63 -9.58
C SER A 287 5.82 -1.86 -8.71
N TYR A 288 4.79 -1.78 -7.86
CA TYR A 288 4.37 -2.93 -7.05
C TYR A 288 3.82 -4.07 -7.89
N ALA A 289 2.90 -3.77 -8.79
CA ALA A 289 2.32 -4.77 -9.69
C ALA A 289 3.42 -5.43 -10.54
N ALA A 290 4.41 -4.65 -11.02
CA ALA A 290 5.59 -5.16 -11.69
C ALA A 290 6.46 -6.06 -10.78
N GLU A 291 6.63 -5.72 -9.50
CA GLU A 291 7.31 -6.56 -8.49
C GLU A 291 6.61 -7.90 -8.25
N LYS A 292 5.28 -7.94 -8.33
CA LYS A 292 4.48 -9.17 -8.25
C LYS A 292 4.33 -9.90 -9.58
N SER A 293 5.04 -9.48 -10.64
CA SER A 293 4.89 -10.02 -12.00
C SER A 293 3.47 -9.89 -12.57
N GLN A 294 2.68 -8.96 -12.06
CA GLN A 294 1.34 -8.61 -12.52
C GLN A 294 1.44 -7.49 -13.56
N LEU A 295 2.12 -7.77 -14.68
CA LEU A 295 2.50 -6.75 -15.67
C LEU A 295 1.30 -6.10 -16.37
N GLU A 296 0.25 -6.86 -16.64
CA GLU A 296 -0.99 -6.36 -17.26
C GLU A 296 -1.68 -5.34 -16.33
N GLN A 297 -1.77 -5.67 -15.04
CA GLN A 297 -2.32 -4.76 -14.03
C GLN A 297 -1.46 -3.51 -13.87
N ALA A 298 -0.13 -3.63 -13.94
CA ALA A 298 0.76 -2.47 -13.91
C ALA A 298 0.45 -1.49 -15.07
N ILE A 299 0.18 -2.00 -16.28
CA ILE A 299 -0.20 -1.18 -17.43
C ILE A 299 -1.56 -0.53 -17.23
N GLU A 300 -2.55 -1.28 -16.71
CA GLU A 300 -3.86 -0.72 -16.39
C GLU A 300 -3.75 0.44 -15.40
N ILE A 301 -2.95 0.29 -14.34
CA ILE A 301 -2.70 1.34 -13.33
C ILE A 301 -2.00 2.55 -13.96
N LEU A 302 -0.97 2.34 -14.78
CA LEU A 302 -0.26 3.43 -15.47
C LEU A 302 -1.18 4.17 -16.44
N GLU A 303 -1.99 3.45 -17.21
CA GLU A 303 -2.94 4.06 -18.13
C GLU A 303 -4.05 4.81 -17.40
N GLN A 304 -4.56 4.28 -16.28
CA GLN A 304 -5.53 4.98 -15.44
C GLN A 304 -4.95 6.29 -14.88
N GLY A 305 -3.76 6.24 -14.27
CA GLY A 305 -3.11 7.41 -13.71
C GLY A 305 -2.91 8.53 -14.75
N ARG A 306 -2.67 8.16 -16.00
CA ARG A 306 -2.55 9.10 -17.14
C ARG A 306 -3.91 9.51 -17.71
N GLY A 307 -4.86 8.59 -17.78
CA GLY A 307 -6.23 8.78 -18.25
C GLY A 307 -6.99 9.77 -17.38
N LEU A 308 -6.70 9.84 -16.08
CA LEU A 308 -7.21 10.86 -15.15
C LEU A 308 -6.72 12.29 -15.49
N LEU A 309 -5.51 12.43 -16.02
CA LEU A 309 -4.94 13.72 -16.44
C LEU A 309 -5.46 14.13 -17.85
N TRP A 310 -5.66 13.16 -18.75
CA TRP A 310 -6.15 13.42 -20.12
C TRP A 310 -7.68 13.38 -20.26
N SER A 311 -8.41 12.80 -19.30
CA SER A 311 -9.87 12.91 -19.20
C SER A 311 -10.30 14.37 -18.98
N GLN A 312 -9.39 15.19 -18.41
CA GLN A 312 -9.50 16.65 -18.34
C GLN A 312 -9.58 17.32 -19.72
N LEU A 313 -9.25 16.62 -20.81
CA LEU A 313 -9.30 17.19 -22.17
C LEU A 313 -10.42 16.68 -23.07
N ARG A 314 -11.15 15.59 -22.75
CA ARG A 314 -12.33 15.10 -23.54
C ARG A 314 -13.03 13.84 -23.01
N GLY A 315 -12.35 13.03 -22.19
CA GLY A 315 -12.68 11.61 -22.01
C GLY A 315 -13.84 11.22 -21.09
N LEU A 316 -14.27 12.06 -20.13
CA LEU A 316 -15.41 11.76 -19.23
C LEU A 316 -16.74 12.37 -19.71
N ARG A 317 -16.68 13.49 -20.44
CA ARG A 317 -17.86 14.05 -21.12
C ARG A 317 -18.34 13.13 -22.22
N HIS A 318 -17.42 12.59 -23.03
CA HIS A 318 -17.80 11.79 -24.18
C HIS A 318 -18.62 10.53 -23.83
N PRO A 319 -18.26 9.72 -22.80
CA PRO A 319 -19.09 8.60 -22.35
C PRO A 319 -20.45 9.04 -21.82
N LEU A 320 -20.55 10.13 -21.06
CA LEU A 320 -21.85 10.60 -20.56
C LEU A 320 -22.73 11.19 -21.66
N ASP A 321 -22.14 11.81 -22.69
CA ASP A 321 -22.85 12.34 -23.84
C ASP A 321 -23.29 11.20 -24.78
N GLN A 322 -22.42 10.24 -25.06
CA GLN A 322 -22.78 9.00 -25.78
C GLN A 322 -23.84 8.19 -25.02
N LEU A 323 -23.74 8.14 -23.68
CA LEU A 323 -24.75 7.51 -22.83
C LEU A 323 -26.04 8.31 -22.87
N ALA A 324 -26.00 9.64 -22.95
CA ALA A 324 -27.21 10.45 -23.09
C ALA A 324 -27.91 10.21 -24.43
N GLU A 325 -27.14 9.97 -25.50
CA GLU A 325 -27.64 9.59 -26.82
C GLU A 325 -28.29 8.20 -26.84
N THR A 326 -27.73 7.22 -26.11
CA THR A 326 -28.27 5.85 -26.05
C THR A 326 -29.34 5.65 -24.95
N ASN A 327 -29.17 6.29 -23.80
CA ASN A 327 -30.03 6.18 -22.62
C ASN A 327 -29.99 7.46 -21.74
N GLY A 328 -30.64 8.53 -22.22
CA GLY A 328 -30.74 9.83 -21.53
C GLY A 328 -31.24 9.77 -20.08
N LYS A 329 -32.17 8.86 -19.76
CA LYS A 329 -32.68 8.70 -18.39
C LYS A 329 -31.61 8.27 -17.40
N LEU A 330 -30.73 7.36 -17.82
CA LEU A 330 -29.66 6.84 -16.97
C LEU A 330 -28.56 7.90 -16.77
N ALA A 331 -28.22 8.63 -17.83
CA ALA A 331 -27.29 9.76 -17.78
C ALA A 331 -27.81 10.87 -16.83
N ASP A 332 -29.09 11.22 -16.90
CA ASP A 332 -29.68 12.25 -16.04
C ASP A 332 -29.78 11.82 -14.58
N ARG A 333 -30.12 10.55 -14.31
CA ARG A 333 -30.07 9.98 -12.95
C ARG A 333 -28.66 10.06 -12.36
N PHE A 334 -27.65 9.66 -13.13
CA PHE A 334 -26.25 9.75 -12.70
C PHE A 334 -25.86 11.19 -12.40
N ARG A 335 -26.16 12.14 -13.30
CA ARG A 335 -25.91 13.58 -13.08
C ARG A 335 -26.56 14.11 -11.80
N ASN A 336 -27.80 13.70 -11.52
CA ASN A 336 -28.57 14.19 -10.37
C ASN A 336 -28.02 13.67 -9.03
N VAL A 337 -27.69 12.37 -8.94
CA VAL A 337 -27.11 11.78 -7.73
C VAL A 337 -25.72 12.35 -7.47
N SER A 338 -24.90 12.50 -8.52
CA SER A 338 -23.60 13.16 -8.42
C SER A 338 -23.75 14.58 -7.86
N ARG A 339 -24.69 15.39 -8.38
CA ARG A 339 -24.92 16.75 -7.84
C ARG A 339 -25.30 16.75 -6.35
N GLN A 340 -26.17 15.83 -5.90
CA GLN A 340 -26.54 15.76 -4.48
C GLN A 340 -25.38 15.35 -3.57
N LEU A 341 -24.49 14.48 -4.04
CA LEU A 341 -23.25 14.16 -3.34
C LEU A 341 -22.31 15.39 -3.25
N GLU A 342 -22.35 16.27 -4.24
CA GLU A 342 -21.59 17.54 -4.28
C GLU A 342 -22.03 18.51 -3.18
N ASP A 343 -23.33 18.75 -3.13
CA ASP A 343 -23.94 19.67 -2.17
C ASP A 343 -23.65 19.22 -0.73
N LEU A 344 -23.57 17.90 -0.50
CA LEU A 344 -23.22 17.33 0.80
C LEU A 344 -21.73 17.46 1.14
N ALA A 345 -20.84 17.25 0.16
CA ALA A 345 -19.39 17.38 0.38
C ALA A 345 -18.99 18.83 0.70
N THR A 346 -19.52 19.79 -0.05
CA THR A 346 -19.28 21.22 0.14
C THR A 346 -19.88 21.75 1.46
N SER A 347 -21.05 21.25 1.85
CA SER A 347 -21.66 21.57 3.15
C SER A 347 -20.86 21.03 4.33
N HIS A 348 -20.21 19.87 4.20
CA HIS A 348 -19.35 19.30 5.23
C HIS A 348 -18.07 20.13 5.46
N GLU A 349 -17.38 20.55 4.39
CA GLU A 349 -16.19 21.40 4.51
C GLU A 349 -16.49 22.74 5.19
N ALA A 350 -17.66 23.33 4.89
CA ALA A 350 -18.14 24.54 5.56
C ALA A 350 -18.42 24.34 7.06
N LEU A 351 -18.94 23.17 7.46
CA LEU A 351 -19.17 22.81 8.87
C LEU A 351 -17.87 22.49 9.61
N ALA A 352 -16.92 21.83 8.96
CA ALA A 352 -15.62 21.49 9.54
C ALA A 352 -14.73 22.73 9.75
N SER A 353 -14.64 23.61 8.74
CA SER A 353 -13.88 24.86 8.80
C SER A 353 -14.44 25.89 9.80
N GLY A 354 -15.76 25.86 10.07
CA GLY A 354 -16.39 26.70 11.08
C GLY A 354 -16.04 26.31 12.54
N SER A 355 -15.54 25.10 12.77
CA SER A 355 -15.24 24.58 14.11
C SER A 355 -13.88 25.00 14.68
N ASP A 356 -12.94 25.44 13.82
CA ASP A 356 -11.59 25.83 14.24
C ASP A 356 -11.47 27.29 14.70
N ILE A 357 -12.49 28.13 14.51
CA ILE A 357 -12.42 29.57 14.85
C ILE A 357 -12.81 29.87 16.31
N ASN A 358 -13.46 28.95 17.03
CA ASN A 358 -13.98 29.22 18.39
C ASN A 358 -13.47 28.26 19.47
N ARG A 359 -12.17 28.00 19.55
CA ARG A 359 -11.55 27.46 20.79
C ARG A 359 -11.24 28.57 21.79
N SER A 360 -12.29 29.22 22.29
CA SER A 360 -12.24 29.94 23.57
C SER A 360 -13.64 29.99 24.18
N GLY A 361 -13.84 29.19 25.23
CA GLY A 361 -14.90 29.38 26.23
C GLY A 361 -16.30 28.82 25.92
N SER A 362 -16.67 27.77 26.67
CA SER A 362 -18.04 27.49 27.16
C SER A 362 -19.18 27.16 26.18
N HIS A 363 -19.49 25.87 25.99
CA HIS A 363 -20.74 25.20 26.42
C HIS A 363 -20.85 23.78 25.80
N ARG A 364 -21.00 22.76 26.66
CA ARG A 364 -21.07 21.32 26.30
C ARG A 364 -22.43 20.85 25.75
N LEU A 365 -23.32 21.74 25.31
CA LEU A 365 -24.69 21.38 24.86
C LEU A 365 -24.86 21.32 23.33
N ASP A 366 -23.94 21.89 22.55
CA ASP A 366 -24.01 21.86 21.08
C ASP A 366 -23.40 20.59 20.43
N GLY A 367 -22.67 19.79 21.21
CA GLY A 367 -22.01 18.58 20.73
C GLY A 367 -22.99 17.49 20.28
N GLU A 368 -24.05 17.21 21.05
CA GLU A 368 -24.99 16.11 20.72
C GLU A 368 -25.94 16.42 19.56
N LEU A 369 -26.37 17.68 19.41
CA LEU A 369 -27.21 18.13 18.29
C LEU A 369 -26.40 18.21 16.98
N GLY A 370 -25.15 18.68 17.06
CA GLY A 370 -24.21 18.67 15.94
C GLY A 370 -23.83 17.24 15.51
N GLN A 371 -23.59 16.33 16.46
CA GLN A 371 -23.27 14.93 16.19
C GLN A 371 -24.44 14.19 15.51
N LYS A 372 -25.68 14.42 15.97
CA LYS A 372 -26.88 13.81 15.33
C LYS A 372 -27.09 14.31 13.91
N SER A 373 -26.92 15.61 13.66
CA SER A 373 -26.97 16.20 12.31
C SER A 373 -25.86 15.64 11.41
N PHE A 374 -24.65 15.47 11.94
CA PHE A 374 -23.52 14.87 11.24
C PHE A 374 -23.76 13.38 10.89
N ASP A 375 -24.29 12.59 11.82
CA ASP A 375 -24.64 11.19 11.59
C ASP A 375 -25.75 11.05 10.53
N GLU A 376 -26.71 11.98 10.48
CA GLU A 376 -27.74 12.04 9.45
C GLU A 376 -27.17 12.40 8.07
N LEU A 377 -26.28 13.39 7.99
CA LEU A 377 -25.54 13.73 6.77
C LEU A 377 -24.72 12.55 6.26
N LEU A 378 -24.07 11.82 7.18
CA LEU A 378 -23.26 10.66 6.81
C LEU A 378 -24.12 9.49 6.32
N LYS A 379 -25.28 9.25 6.94
CA LYS A 379 -26.26 8.26 6.46
C LYS A 379 -26.76 8.62 5.06
N LEU A 380 -27.03 9.90 4.80
CA LEU A 380 -27.48 10.37 3.49
C LEU A 380 -26.38 10.22 2.43
N LYS A 381 -25.14 10.60 2.75
CA LYS A 381 -23.97 10.40 1.87
C LYS A 381 -23.78 8.92 1.52
N LYS A 382 -23.87 8.01 2.50
CA LYS A 382 -23.81 6.56 2.26
C LYS A 382 -24.93 6.07 1.35
N LYS A 383 -26.16 6.52 1.57
CA LYS A 383 -27.32 6.17 0.73
C LYS A 383 -27.12 6.62 -0.71
N LEU A 384 -26.72 7.88 -0.92
CA LEU A 384 -26.49 8.42 -2.27
C LEU A 384 -25.29 7.77 -2.96
N SER A 385 -24.23 7.42 -2.22
CA SER A 385 -23.08 6.68 -2.76
C SER A 385 -23.49 5.27 -3.20
N HIS A 386 -24.35 4.61 -2.43
CA HIS A 386 -24.93 3.33 -2.82
C HIS A 386 -25.81 3.45 -4.07
N GLU A 387 -26.68 4.45 -4.13
CA GLU A 387 -27.50 4.74 -5.31
C GLU A 387 -26.63 5.05 -6.55
N GLN A 388 -25.54 5.81 -6.38
CA GLN A 388 -24.58 6.07 -7.46
C GLN A 388 -23.93 4.77 -7.95
N GLN A 389 -23.58 3.85 -7.05
CA GLN A 389 -23.03 2.54 -7.40
C GLN A 389 -24.04 1.67 -8.16
N GLU A 390 -25.31 1.67 -7.75
CA GLU A 390 -26.37 0.97 -8.49
C GLU A 390 -26.55 1.55 -9.89
N ILE A 391 -26.57 2.89 -10.02
CA ILE A 391 -26.65 3.55 -11.33
C ILE A 391 -25.44 3.21 -12.19
N MET A 392 -24.22 3.22 -11.64
CA MET A 392 -23.02 2.80 -12.38
C MET A 392 -23.13 1.35 -12.87
N ASN A 393 -23.64 0.44 -12.04
CA ASN A 393 -23.86 -0.96 -12.43
C ASN A 393 -24.91 -1.08 -13.54
N ASP A 394 -25.98 -0.28 -13.50
CA ASP A 394 -26.97 -0.22 -14.58
C ASP A 394 -26.35 0.33 -15.87
N ILE A 395 -25.49 1.36 -15.80
CA ILE A 395 -24.79 1.91 -16.96
C ILE A 395 -23.89 0.85 -17.59
N ARG A 396 -23.18 0.06 -16.77
CA ARG A 396 -22.29 -1.02 -17.24
C ARG A 396 -23.02 -2.18 -17.91
N ARG A 397 -24.35 -2.28 -17.77
CA ARG A 397 -25.17 -3.24 -18.52
C ARG A 397 -25.57 -2.75 -19.90
N VAL A 398 -25.34 -1.49 -20.23
CA VAL A 398 -25.59 -0.93 -21.56
C VAL A 398 -24.43 -1.34 -22.49
N PRO A 399 -24.71 -1.94 -23.67
CA PRO A 399 -23.66 -2.31 -24.62
C PRO A 399 -22.77 -1.11 -25.00
N GLY A 400 -21.45 -1.28 -24.91
CA GLY A 400 -20.46 -0.22 -25.14
C GLY A 400 -20.07 0.59 -23.91
N PHE A 401 -20.71 0.35 -22.76
CA PHE A 401 -20.43 1.02 -21.48
C PHE A 401 -19.95 0.05 -20.38
N GLU A 402 -19.50 -1.15 -20.74
CA GLU A 402 -19.19 -2.24 -19.80
C GLU A 402 -18.13 -1.86 -18.74
N ASN A 403 -17.21 -0.96 -19.09
CA ASN A 403 -16.17 -0.45 -18.20
C ASN A 403 -16.42 1.03 -17.80
N PHE A 404 -17.68 1.48 -17.78
CA PHE A 404 -18.02 2.86 -17.43
C PHE A 404 -17.46 3.22 -16.04
N LEU A 405 -16.58 4.23 -16.02
CA LEU A 405 -15.83 4.69 -14.84
C LEU A 405 -14.95 3.61 -14.18
N GLU A 406 -14.54 2.57 -14.91
CA GLU A 406 -13.57 1.57 -14.45
C GLU A 406 -12.23 1.69 -15.19
N ALA A 407 -11.23 0.93 -14.70
CA ALA A 407 -10.03 0.62 -15.47
C ALA A 407 -10.42 0.20 -16.89
N THR A 408 -9.75 0.75 -17.91
CA THR A 408 -9.80 0.09 -19.20
C THR A 408 -8.98 -1.19 -19.07
N PRO A 409 -9.58 -2.39 -19.19
CA PRO A 409 -8.87 -3.63 -18.95
C PRO A 409 -7.78 -3.83 -20.01
N PHE A 410 -6.70 -4.51 -19.65
CA PHE A 410 -5.51 -4.68 -20.47
C PHE A 410 -5.85 -5.30 -21.84
N ARG A 411 -6.81 -6.23 -21.91
CA ARG A 411 -7.30 -6.81 -23.17
C ARG A 411 -7.76 -5.77 -24.21
N VAL A 412 -8.26 -4.62 -23.75
CA VAL A 412 -8.64 -3.50 -24.62
C VAL A 412 -7.40 -2.65 -24.92
N LEU A 413 -6.59 -2.34 -23.90
CA LEU A 413 -5.37 -1.55 -24.02
C LEU A 413 -4.32 -2.18 -24.94
N GLN A 414 -4.25 -3.51 -24.99
CA GLN A 414 -3.34 -4.27 -25.85
C GLN A 414 -3.53 -3.93 -27.33
N ARG A 415 -4.73 -3.49 -27.74
CA ARG A 415 -4.99 -3.03 -29.12
C ARG A 415 -4.10 -1.85 -29.53
N ALA A 416 -3.58 -1.08 -28.57
CA ALA A 416 -2.58 -0.04 -28.82
C ALA A 416 -1.28 -0.58 -29.44
N ALA A 417 -1.01 -1.88 -29.34
CA ALA A 417 0.15 -2.53 -29.95
C ALA A 417 -0.11 -3.10 -31.37
N SER A 418 -1.29 -2.84 -31.98
CA SER A 418 -1.62 -3.38 -33.33
C SER A 418 -0.61 -3.01 -34.41
N ASP A 419 -0.11 -1.77 -34.39
CA ASP A 419 0.77 -1.20 -35.43
C ASP A 419 2.21 -1.00 -34.89
N GLY A 420 2.68 -1.99 -34.13
CA GLY A 420 4.01 -2.02 -33.52
C GLY A 420 3.97 -1.97 -31.99
N PRO A 421 5.07 -2.41 -31.34
CA PRO A 421 5.16 -2.47 -29.88
C PRO A 421 5.02 -1.09 -29.24
N VAL A 422 4.41 -1.04 -28.06
CA VAL A 422 4.31 0.17 -27.24
C VAL A 422 5.16 -0.01 -25.99
N ILE A 423 6.11 0.91 -25.77
CA ILE A 423 7.03 0.90 -24.64
C ILE A 423 6.56 1.93 -23.63
N MET A 424 6.05 1.47 -22.49
CA MET A 424 5.75 2.30 -21.34
C MET A 424 6.93 2.29 -20.37
N VAL A 425 7.47 3.46 -20.04
CA VAL A 425 8.58 3.57 -19.07
C VAL A 425 8.02 4.03 -17.74
N ASN A 426 7.95 3.14 -16.76
CA ASN A 426 7.61 3.44 -15.38
C ASN A 426 8.82 4.07 -14.68
N HIS A 427 8.69 5.31 -14.24
CA HIS A 427 9.75 6.12 -13.66
C HIS A 427 9.46 6.44 -12.19
N CYS A 428 9.80 5.51 -11.30
CA CYS A 428 9.47 5.57 -9.88
C CYS A 428 10.71 5.39 -9.00
N LYS A 429 10.77 6.12 -7.89
CA LYS A 429 11.89 6.10 -6.92
C LYS A 429 12.22 4.70 -6.42
N TYR A 430 11.20 3.85 -6.27
CA TYR A 430 11.36 2.50 -5.72
C TYR A 430 11.84 1.49 -6.76
N ARG A 431 11.42 1.67 -8.01
CA ARG A 431 11.70 0.76 -9.12
C ARG A 431 11.40 1.45 -10.45
N CYS A 432 12.32 1.35 -11.39
CA CYS A 432 12.11 1.80 -12.76
C CYS A 432 12.03 0.58 -13.69
N ASP A 433 11.06 0.57 -14.61
CA ASP A 433 10.86 -0.52 -15.56
C ASP A 433 10.46 0.03 -16.93
N ALA A 434 10.90 -0.64 -18.00
CA ALA A 434 10.28 -0.49 -19.31
C ALA A 434 9.37 -1.70 -19.59
N LEU A 435 8.08 -1.43 -19.71
CA LEU A 435 7.04 -2.40 -20.04
C LEU A 435 6.76 -2.35 -21.54
N ILE A 436 7.09 -3.42 -22.25
CA ILE A 436 6.90 -3.54 -23.71
C ILE A 436 5.60 -4.30 -23.95
N ILE A 437 4.62 -3.62 -24.53
CA ILE A 437 3.31 -4.16 -24.90
C ILE A 437 3.37 -4.69 -26.33
N LEU A 438 2.94 -5.94 -26.50
CA LEU A 438 2.94 -6.64 -27.78
C LEU A 438 1.51 -7.03 -28.17
N SER A 439 1.24 -7.11 -29.48
CA SER A 439 -0.05 -7.55 -30.01
C SER A 439 -0.27 -9.07 -29.95
N ARG A 440 0.73 -9.84 -29.48
CA ARG A 440 0.69 -11.30 -29.45
C ARG A 440 -0.06 -11.82 -28.23
N SER A 441 -0.71 -12.98 -28.37
CA SER A 441 -1.49 -13.63 -27.31
C SER A 441 -0.69 -14.59 -26.43
N ASP A 442 0.51 -15.02 -26.86
CA ASP A 442 1.38 -15.94 -26.13
C ASP A 442 2.23 -15.24 -25.06
N PHE A 443 2.67 -14.00 -25.32
CA PHE A 443 3.29 -13.12 -24.33
C PHE A 443 2.93 -11.66 -24.65
N SER A 444 1.99 -11.11 -23.89
CA SER A 444 1.37 -9.81 -24.14
C SER A 444 2.20 -8.62 -23.65
N VAL A 445 2.99 -8.82 -22.60
CA VAL A 445 3.81 -7.79 -21.94
C VAL A 445 5.15 -8.36 -21.53
N VAL A 446 6.22 -7.62 -21.81
CA VAL A 446 7.58 -7.95 -21.36
C VAL A 446 8.12 -6.82 -20.50
N CYS A 447 8.62 -7.17 -19.32
CA CYS A 447 9.24 -6.22 -18.39
C CYS A 447 10.76 -6.20 -18.56
N VAL A 448 11.32 -5.01 -18.73
CA VAL A 448 12.76 -4.75 -18.74
C VAL A 448 13.09 -3.92 -17.49
N PRO A 449 13.67 -4.53 -16.44
CA PRO A 449 14.05 -3.79 -15.25
C PRO A 449 15.16 -2.78 -15.57
N LEU A 450 14.99 -1.55 -15.12
CA LEU A 450 15.98 -0.48 -15.25
C LEU A 450 16.78 -0.37 -13.96
N ASP A 451 17.94 0.28 -14.02
CA ASP A 451 18.80 0.39 -12.85
C ASP A 451 18.23 1.39 -11.82
N VAL A 452 18.59 1.20 -10.55
CA VAL A 452 18.05 1.97 -9.42
C VAL A 452 18.50 3.44 -9.45
N ALA A 453 19.69 3.72 -10.01
CA ALA A 453 20.23 5.08 -10.10
C ALA A 453 19.53 5.94 -11.17
N PHE A 454 18.85 5.31 -12.14
CA PHE A 454 18.16 5.99 -13.23
C PHE A 454 17.14 7.04 -12.75
N TYR A 455 16.46 6.78 -11.63
CA TYR A 455 15.46 7.71 -11.10
C TYR A 455 16.06 9.07 -10.73
N GLU A 456 17.07 9.07 -9.86
CA GLU A 456 17.73 10.28 -9.38
C GLU A 456 18.51 10.99 -10.50
N ASP A 457 19.24 10.22 -11.32
CA ASP A 457 20.04 10.78 -12.42
C ASP A 457 19.19 11.52 -13.45
N SER A 458 18.02 10.98 -13.80
CA SER A 458 17.15 11.62 -14.78
C SER A 458 16.46 12.87 -14.22
N ILE A 459 16.13 12.91 -12.93
CA ILE A 459 15.59 14.11 -12.27
C ILE A 459 16.65 15.21 -12.23
N ASN A 460 17.88 14.87 -11.83
CA ASN A 460 18.99 15.82 -11.80
C ASN A 460 19.29 16.39 -13.18
N GLN A 461 19.34 15.54 -14.22
CA GLN A 461 19.54 16.00 -15.60
C GLN A 461 18.43 16.91 -16.12
N CYS A 462 17.16 16.62 -15.78
CA CYS A 462 16.04 17.49 -16.15
C CYS A 462 16.10 18.85 -15.45
N ASN A 463 16.55 18.90 -14.19
CA ASN A 463 16.65 20.13 -13.42
C ASN A 463 17.83 21.02 -13.84
N GLU A 464 18.96 20.41 -14.25
CA GLU A 464 20.18 21.14 -14.58
C GLU A 464 20.29 21.55 -16.06
N LEU A 465 19.29 21.23 -16.91
CA LEU A 465 19.30 21.52 -18.36
C LEU A 465 20.60 21.08 -19.06
N LEU A 466 21.18 19.96 -18.62
CA LEU A 466 22.49 19.49 -19.08
C LEU A 466 22.46 19.06 -20.56
N GLU A 467 23.59 19.22 -21.24
CA GLU A 467 23.76 19.02 -22.70
C GLU A 467 23.72 17.55 -23.17
N ALA A 468 23.64 16.54 -22.30
CA ALA A 468 23.81 15.12 -22.69
C ALA A 468 22.75 14.09 -22.19
N PRO A 469 21.44 14.40 -22.15
CA PRO A 469 20.42 13.42 -21.73
C PRO A 469 20.34 12.21 -22.67
N MET A 470 20.70 12.39 -23.95
CA MET A 470 20.60 11.35 -24.99
C MET A 470 21.48 10.13 -24.69
N LYS A 471 22.69 10.34 -24.15
CA LYS A 471 23.62 9.26 -23.86
C LYS A 471 23.16 8.46 -22.64
N MET A 472 22.70 9.15 -21.62
CA MET A 472 22.08 8.54 -20.44
C MET A 472 20.84 7.72 -20.81
N LEU A 473 19.95 8.27 -21.65
CA LEU A 473 18.77 7.54 -22.14
C LEU A 473 19.16 6.25 -22.86
N TRP A 474 20.21 6.31 -23.67
CA TRP A 474 20.73 5.11 -24.33
C TRP A 474 21.27 4.08 -23.35
N ASP A 475 22.22 4.48 -22.52
CA ASP A 475 22.97 3.57 -21.65
C ASP A 475 22.06 2.95 -20.57
N ARG A 476 21.09 3.70 -20.04
CA ARG A 476 20.24 3.25 -18.93
C ARG A 476 18.92 2.60 -19.37
N VAL A 477 18.34 3.03 -20.49
CA VAL A 477 17.00 2.60 -20.93
C VAL A 477 16.97 1.98 -22.31
N VAL A 478 17.31 2.75 -23.35
CA VAL A 478 17.01 2.38 -24.74
C VAL A 478 17.79 1.14 -25.17
N SER A 479 19.06 1.01 -24.80
CA SER A 479 19.87 -0.18 -25.12
C SER A 479 19.21 -1.48 -24.63
N LYS A 480 18.76 -1.51 -23.37
CA LYS A 480 18.07 -2.66 -22.76
C LYS A 480 16.73 -2.95 -23.42
N VAL A 481 15.99 -1.90 -23.82
CA VAL A 481 14.73 -2.05 -24.57
C VAL A 481 15.00 -2.64 -25.94
N ILE A 482 16.01 -2.17 -26.67
CA ILE A 482 16.35 -2.67 -28.01
C ILE A 482 16.85 -4.12 -27.96
N GLU A 483 17.69 -4.47 -27.00
CA GLU A 483 18.11 -5.85 -26.74
C GLU A 483 16.87 -6.75 -26.56
N LYS A 484 15.93 -6.33 -25.70
CA LYS A 484 14.71 -7.11 -25.47
C LYS A 484 13.78 -7.15 -26.69
N LEU A 485 13.65 -6.07 -27.45
CA LEU A 485 12.87 -6.05 -28.70
C LEU A 485 13.43 -7.04 -29.73
N THR A 486 14.76 -7.15 -29.80
CA THR A 486 15.46 -8.08 -30.68
C THR A 486 15.23 -9.53 -30.24
N GLU A 487 15.33 -9.81 -28.93
CA GLU A 487 15.04 -11.13 -28.34
C GLU A 487 13.62 -11.61 -28.66
N VAL A 488 12.64 -10.71 -28.65
CA VAL A 488 11.23 -11.05 -28.94
C VAL A 488 10.88 -11.03 -30.43
N GLY A 489 11.87 -10.80 -31.29
CA GLY A 489 11.75 -10.90 -32.75
C GLY A 489 11.19 -9.66 -33.45
N ILE A 490 11.28 -8.47 -32.84
CA ILE A 490 10.98 -7.21 -33.53
C ILE A 490 12.18 -6.82 -34.38
N ALA A 491 11.99 -6.73 -35.69
CA ALA A 491 13.05 -6.41 -36.64
C ALA A 491 13.48 -4.94 -36.55
N GLU A 492 14.77 -4.69 -36.79
CA GLU A 492 15.28 -3.35 -37.06
C GLU A 492 14.53 -2.71 -38.24
N GLY A 493 14.31 -1.41 -38.18
CA GLY A 493 13.46 -0.66 -39.11
C GLY A 493 11.97 -0.68 -38.75
N SER A 494 11.55 -1.49 -37.76
CA SER A 494 10.16 -1.50 -37.28
C SER A 494 9.78 -0.16 -36.64
N ARG A 495 8.47 0.16 -36.67
CA ARG A 495 7.91 1.25 -35.88
C ARG A 495 7.74 0.83 -34.43
N ILE A 496 8.17 1.69 -33.52
CA ILE A 496 8.00 1.53 -32.08
C ILE A 496 7.32 2.78 -31.49
N TRP A 497 6.55 2.60 -30.42
CA TRP A 497 5.81 3.69 -29.77
C TRP A 497 6.29 3.90 -28.35
N TRP A 498 6.74 5.11 -28.03
CA TRP A 498 7.12 5.52 -26.68
C TRP A 498 5.91 6.13 -25.96
N CYS A 499 5.61 5.60 -24.78
CA CYS A 499 4.64 6.16 -23.84
C CYS A 499 5.31 6.40 -22.47
N PRO A 500 6.29 7.33 -22.40
CA PRO A 500 7.07 7.60 -21.19
C PRO A 500 6.24 8.27 -20.09
N THR A 501 6.61 8.04 -18.83
CA THR A 501 5.98 8.65 -17.64
C THR A 501 6.86 9.72 -16.98
N SER A 502 6.26 10.50 -16.07
CA SER A 502 6.97 11.54 -15.29
C SER A 502 7.77 12.53 -16.16
N VAL A 503 8.96 12.96 -15.70
CA VAL A 503 9.90 13.85 -16.40
C VAL A 503 10.37 13.30 -17.75
N LEU A 504 10.35 11.98 -17.92
CA LEU A 504 10.78 11.33 -19.16
C LEU A 504 9.88 11.67 -20.35
N ALA A 505 8.65 12.13 -20.11
CA ALA A 505 7.75 12.59 -21.17
C ALA A 505 8.29 13.81 -21.94
N ALA A 506 9.22 14.56 -21.36
CA ALA A 506 9.89 15.68 -22.01
C ALA A 506 11.20 15.29 -22.72
N LEU A 507 11.65 14.03 -22.58
CA LEU A 507 12.97 13.60 -23.06
C LEU A 507 12.94 12.97 -24.47
N PRO A 508 13.94 13.23 -25.33
CA PRO A 508 13.94 12.80 -26.72
C PRO A 508 14.44 11.35 -26.89
N PHE A 509 13.64 10.35 -26.46
CA PHE A 509 13.96 8.92 -26.65
C PHE A 509 14.41 8.55 -28.07
N HIS A 510 13.77 9.11 -29.11
CA HIS A 510 14.13 8.89 -30.52
C HIS A 510 15.58 9.26 -30.85
N ALA A 511 16.16 10.19 -30.11
CA ALA A 511 17.52 10.66 -30.30
C ALA A 511 18.47 10.08 -29.24
N ALA A 512 18.08 9.04 -28.52
CA ALA A 512 18.98 8.36 -27.58
C ALA A 512 20.21 7.82 -28.31
N GLY A 513 21.38 8.14 -27.76
CA GLY A 513 22.70 7.91 -28.34
C GLY A 513 23.70 8.97 -27.88
N PRO A 514 24.91 9.02 -28.45
CA PRO A 514 25.41 8.11 -29.47
C PRO A 514 25.79 6.74 -28.90
N PHE A 515 25.68 5.71 -29.73
CA PHE A 515 26.30 4.40 -29.51
C PHE A 515 27.13 4.02 -30.73
N THR A 516 28.07 3.10 -30.53
CA THR A 516 29.04 2.73 -31.57
C THR A 516 28.51 1.54 -32.37
N ASP A 517 28.40 1.70 -33.68
CA ASP A 517 28.10 0.60 -34.60
C ASP A 517 29.33 -0.29 -34.85
N ALA A 518 29.15 -1.44 -35.50
CA ALA A 518 30.21 -2.41 -35.78
C ALA A 518 31.41 -1.82 -36.56
N ASP A 519 31.18 -0.75 -37.31
CA ASP A 519 32.18 -0.01 -38.10
C ASP A 519 32.76 1.22 -37.37
N GLY A 520 32.40 1.43 -36.10
CA GLY A 520 32.91 2.53 -35.27
C GLY A 520 32.14 3.85 -35.42
N THR A 521 31.11 3.90 -36.26
CA THR A 521 30.33 5.12 -36.48
C THR A 521 29.35 5.39 -35.32
N PRO A 522 29.15 6.67 -34.91
CA PRO A 522 28.16 7.02 -33.92
C PRO A 522 26.75 6.92 -34.53
N LYS A 523 25.90 6.10 -33.94
CA LYS A 523 24.48 5.94 -34.27
C LYS A 523 23.57 6.40 -33.13
N TYR A 524 22.32 6.66 -33.49
CA TYR A 524 21.22 7.01 -32.61
C TYR A 524 20.04 6.07 -32.83
N LEU A 525 19.11 6.02 -31.87
CA LEU A 525 17.93 5.14 -31.98
C LEU A 525 17.15 5.36 -33.29
N LEU A 526 17.03 6.61 -33.74
CA LEU A 526 16.34 6.97 -34.99
C LEU A 526 16.95 6.35 -36.25
N ASP A 527 18.22 5.92 -36.20
CA ASP A 527 18.88 5.26 -37.34
C ASP A 527 18.38 3.81 -37.50
N ASN A 528 17.96 3.19 -36.40
CA ASN A 528 17.59 1.78 -36.34
C ASN A 528 16.07 1.55 -36.27
N TYR A 529 15.29 2.50 -35.73
CA TYR A 529 13.84 2.32 -35.51
C TYR A 529 13.04 3.58 -35.80
N VAL A 530 11.83 3.40 -36.35
CA VAL A 530 10.86 4.50 -36.51
C VAL A 530 10.19 4.78 -35.17
N SER A 531 10.76 5.72 -34.40
CA SER A 531 10.26 6.11 -33.08
C SER A 531 9.04 7.03 -33.19
N SER A 532 7.93 6.63 -32.59
CA SER A 532 6.68 7.40 -32.47
C SER A 532 6.33 7.60 -31.00
N TYR A 533 5.44 8.55 -30.67
CA TYR A 533 5.05 8.86 -29.29
C TYR A 533 3.54 8.84 -29.12
N THR A 534 3.06 8.43 -27.95
CA THR A 534 1.65 8.55 -27.58
C THR A 534 1.47 9.04 -26.14
N PRO A 535 0.53 9.97 -25.89
CA PRO A 535 0.24 10.43 -24.53
C PRO A 535 -0.47 9.36 -23.69
N THR A 536 -1.30 8.50 -24.27
CA THR A 536 -1.94 7.38 -23.57
C THR A 536 -2.20 6.22 -24.55
N LEU A 537 -2.41 5.01 -24.03
CA LEU A 537 -2.80 3.87 -24.86
C LEU A 537 -4.19 4.09 -25.47
N GLY A 538 -5.13 4.63 -24.69
CA GLY A 538 -6.47 4.97 -25.16
C GLY A 538 -6.48 6.01 -26.29
N ALA A 539 -5.60 7.03 -26.23
CA ALA A 539 -5.46 8.02 -27.30
C ALA A 539 -4.97 7.37 -28.61
N LEU A 540 -4.03 6.44 -28.52
CA LEU A 540 -3.52 5.70 -29.67
C LEU A 540 -4.60 4.78 -30.28
N ILE A 541 -5.37 4.08 -29.43
CA ILE A 541 -6.49 3.24 -29.87
C ILE A 541 -7.56 4.09 -30.58
N ASN A 542 -7.93 5.23 -29.99
CA ASN A 542 -8.92 6.13 -30.57
C ASN A 542 -8.45 6.73 -31.90
N ALA A 543 -7.17 7.14 -31.99
CA ALA A 543 -6.59 7.66 -33.22
C ALA A 543 -6.59 6.63 -34.36
N ARG A 544 -6.46 5.34 -34.04
CA ARG A 544 -6.54 4.24 -35.02
C ARG A 544 -7.99 3.86 -35.38
N SER A 545 -8.90 3.93 -34.41
CA SER A 545 -10.31 3.55 -34.59
C SER A 545 -11.10 4.62 -35.34
N ASN A 546 -10.77 5.89 -35.11
CA ASN A 546 -11.27 7.01 -35.90
C ASN A 546 -10.46 7.09 -37.19
N GLY A 547 -10.68 6.15 -38.11
CA GLY A 547 -10.28 6.27 -39.50
C GLY A 547 -10.93 7.52 -40.08
N ASN A 548 -10.30 8.69 -39.91
CA ASN A 548 -10.77 9.93 -40.48
C ASN A 548 -10.76 9.74 -42.01
N SER A 549 -11.95 9.74 -42.58
CA SER A 549 -12.24 10.03 -43.99
C SER A 549 -11.85 11.46 -44.39
N ILE A 550 -11.02 12.13 -43.60
CA ILE A 550 -10.54 13.48 -43.82
C ILE A 550 -9.07 13.34 -44.17
N GLU A 551 -8.76 13.53 -45.45
CA GLU A 551 -7.39 13.69 -45.92
C GLU A 551 -6.64 14.69 -45.02
N PRO A 552 -5.44 14.36 -44.54
CA PRO A 552 -4.65 15.28 -43.73
C PRO A 552 -4.40 16.56 -44.53
N LYS A 553 -4.97 17.67 -44.06
CA LYS A 553 -4.88 18.98 -44.76
C LYS A 553 -3.54 19.69 -44.57
N LEU A 554 -2.71 19.21 -43.65
CA LEU A 554 -1.46 19.86 -43.28
C LEU A 554 -0.42 18.82 -42.87
N LEU A 555 0.68 18.78 -43.61
CA LEU A 555 1.91 18.08 -43.24
C LEU A 555 2.93 19.12 -42.80
N ILE A 556 3.32 19.10 -41.53
CA ILE A 556 4.41 19.93 -41.02
C ILE A 556 5.68 19.08 -41.04
N VAL A 557 6.63 19.45 -41.89
CA VAL A 557 7.97 18.86 -41.91
C VAL A 557 8.93 19.88 -41.29
N GLY A 558 9.50 19.54 -40.14
CA GLY A 558 10.58 20.33 -39.54
C GLY A 558 11.92 19.87 -40.09
N ASP A 559 12.58 20.69 -40.92
CA ASP A 559 13.95 20.45 -41.36
C ASP A 559 14.94 21.00 -40.30
N THR A 560 15.72 20.12 -39.70
CA THR A 560 16.71 20.47 -38.67
C THR A 560 17.96 21.11 -39.25
N LYS A 561 18.18 21.12 -40.58
CA LYS A 561 19.35 21.76 -41.20
C LYS A 561 19.43 23.28 -40.98
N THR A 562 18.34 23.93 -40.60
CA THR A 562 18.30 25.39 -40.36
C THR A 562 18.27 25.79 -38.88
N LEU A 563 18.22 24.86 -37.93
CA LEU A 563 18.23 25.17 -36.50
C LEU A 563 19.68 25.36 -36.01
N LYS A 564 20.00 26.57 -35.56
CA LYS A 564 21.35 26.93 -35.06
C LYS A 564 21.75 26.17 -33.78
N SER A 565 20.82 25.53 -33.09
CA SER A 565 21.05 24.86 -31.79
C SER A 565 21.42 23.38 -31.90
N THR A 566 21.57 22.83 -33.11
CA THR A 566 21.92 21.42 -33.35
C THR A 566 23.23 21.26 -34.13
N ARG A 567 24.15 22.23 -34.01
CA ARG A 567 25.51 22.14 -34.55
C ARG A 567 26.54 22.02 -33.44
#